data_AF-A0A3A8M3X7-F1
#
_entry.id   AF-A0A3A8M3X7-F1
#
_cell.length_a   1.000
_cell.length_b   1.000
_cell.length_c   1.000
_cell.angle_alpha   90.00
_cell.angle_beta   90.00
_cell.angle_gamma   90.00
#
_symmetry.space_group_name_H-M   'P 1'
#
loop_
_entity.id
_entity.type
_entity.pdbx_description
1 polymer ?
#
loop_
_entity_poly.entity_id
_entity_poly.type
_entity_poly.pdbx_seq_one_letter_code
_entity_poly.pdbx_strand_id
1 'polypeptide(L)'
;MASNVWTRTVAEFPQSQTTYSDNLNAYMEENSATRMTSVLRSAFDLSNNLNDGRVLSYGDFVNVVTTCAQGGCPFHYNNPNVRFVSRFRGFLNVTPDMVGRVLHFGFYADDAISFVLFDRSSRRYDVVIRPPELGAATRRTTNSVTFNQSGLYPVELLYVQIVEHSALEFAVLDGTFTDFDAPANNPPVVPLSSAGFSLVQPTKLFQTETGRPSFPSNLDQCVQCNRQFANQPGNGSCGPSYYCNAAALCAPCDTALLCGDTCSPCGPTAPICATVNGQFACVQCTQNSDCGTGRCDLTTNTCTGCLRDTDCGSGQVCDEPNFTCVQCTGDENCPNGQVCDPTSNTCAECNQDTDCDRGLRCSNHACVLCDSNDACAGNSCNCCPNGTQCAAPTPG
;
A
#
# COMPACT_ATOMS: atom_id res chain seq x y z
N MET A 1 -11.87 -0.61 14.62
CA MET A 1 -12.87 -1.04 15.61
C MET A 1 -14.23 -1.05 14.94
N ALA A 2 -15.05 -2.07 15.22
CA ALA A 2 -16.45 -2.12 14.84
C ALA A 2 -17.27 -2.59 16.04
N SER A 3 -18.37 -1.93 16.37
CA SER A 3 -19.16 -2.25 17.56
C SER A 3 -20.65 -2.25 17.30
N ASN A 4 -21.35 -3.16 17.98
CA ASN A 4 -22.81 -3.25 17.97
C ASN A 4 -23.33 -3.40 19.41
N VAL A 5 -24.45 -2.75 19.71
CA VAL A 5 -25.23 -3.09 20.90
C VAL A 5 -25.68 -4.55 20.78
N TRP A 6 -25.58 -5.30 21.87
CA TRP A 6 -26.13 -6.64 21.98
C TRP A 6 -27.61 -6.55 22.35
N THR A 7 -28.49 -6.88 21.40
CA THR A 7 -29.95 -6.75 21.53
C THR A 7 -30.64 -8.06 21.94
N ARG A 8 -29.90 -9.18 21.87
CA ARG A 8 -30.35 -10.48 22.35
C ARG A 8 -30.29 -10.55 23.88
N THR A 9 -30.86 -11.60 24.47
CA THR A 9 -30.81 -11.81 25.92
C THR A 9 -29.39 -12.13 26.40
N VAL A 10 -29.13 -11.96 27.70
CA VAL A 10 -27.81 -12.26 28.29
C VAL A 10 -27.45 -13.75 28.16
N ALA A 11 -28.44 -14.64 28.23
CA ALA A 11 -28.23 -16.08 28.10
C ALA A 11 -27.80 -16.52 26.69
N GLU A 12 -27.98 -15.66 25.68
CA GLU A 12 -27.59 -15.94 24.30
C GLU A 12 -26.14 -15.57 24.00
N PHE A 13 -25.40 -14.96 24.94
CA PHE A 13 -23.96 -14.80 24.75
C PHE A 13 -23.30 -16.18 24.62
N PRO A 14 -22.41 -16.38 23.63
CA PRO A 14 -21.76 -17.66 23.48
C PRO A 14 -20.82 -17.90 24.65
N GLN A 15 -21.00 -19.02 25.37
CA GLN A 15 -20.16 -19.41 26.52
C GLN A 15 -19.14 -20.51 26.19
N SER A 16 -19.23 -21.12 25.01
CA SER A 16 -18.30 -22.16 24.57
C SER A 16 -17.09 -21.55 23.86
N GLN A 17 -15.88 -21.96 24.23
CA GLN A 17 -14.65 -21.54 23.54
C GLN A 17 -14.68 -21.89 22.04
N THR A 18 -15.24 -23.03 21.67
CA THR A 18 -15.26 -23.49 20.27
C THR A 18 -16.11 -22.60 19.36
N THR A 19 -17.24 -22.09 19.87
CA THR A 19 -18.21 -21.34 19.04
C THR A 19 -18.21 -19.84 19.33
N TYR A 20 -17.43 -19.37 20.31
CA TYR A 20 -17.41 -17.99 20.74
C TYR A 20 -17.17 -17.00 19.60
N SER A 21 -16.04 -17.12 18.92
CA SER A 21 -15.66 -16.16 17.89
C SER A 21 -16.60 -16.20 16.69
N ASP A 22 -17.04 -17.39 16.29
CA ASP A 22 -17.90 -17.56 15.10
C ASP A 22 -19.30 -17.00 15.35
N ASN A 23 -19.88 -17.26 16.53
CA ASN A 23 -21.19 -16.73 16.91
C ASN A 23 -21.18 -15.20 17.05
N LEU A 24 -20.13 -14.62 17.64
CA LEU A 24 -20.00 -13.17 17.73
C LEU A 24 -19.79 -12.54 16.35
N ASN A 25 -18.97 -13.14 15.49
CA ASN A 25 -18.79 -12.66 14.13
C ASN A 25 -20.12 -12.71 13.34
N ALA A 26 -20.88 -13.80 13.46
CA ALA A 26 -22.20 -13.91 12.83
C ALA A 26 -23.14 -12.79 13.32
N TYR A 27 -23.22 -12.55 14.63
CA TYR A 27 -24.00 -11.46 15.21
C TYR A 27 -23.58 -10.08 14.64
N MET A 28 -22.28 -9.83 14.52
CA MET A 28 -21.74 -8.57 13.97
C MET A 28 -22.07 -8.38 12.48
N GLU A 29 -22.25 -9.46 11.70
CA GLU A 29 -22.67 -9.35 10.30
C GLU A 29 -24.19 -9.19 10.16
N GLU A 30 -24.98 -9.93 10.95
CA GLU A 30 -26.43 -9.78 11.02
C GLU A 30 -26.85 -8.34 11.37
N ASN A 31 -26.06 -7.66 12.20
CA ASN A 31 -26.30 -6.29 12.67
C ASN A 31 -25.42 -5.25 11.96
N SER A 32 -24.91 -5.55 10.76
CA SER A 32 -24.03 -4.65 10.01
C SER A 32 -24.63 -3.26 9.74
N ALA A 33 -25.96 -3.14 9.60
CA ALA A 33 -26.65 -1.87 9.34
C ALA A 33 -26.60 -0.86 10.50
N THR A 34 -26.43 -1.31 11.75
CA THR A 34 -26.36 -0.45 12.95
C THR A 34 -24.95 -0.37 13.53
N ARG A 35 -23.98 -0.97 12.85
CA ARG A 35 -22.60 -1.13 13.32
C ARG A 35 -21.86 0.20 13.28
N MET A 36 -21.36 0.63 14.43
CA MET A 36 -20.42 1.74 14.50
C MET A 36 -19.03 1.27 14.07
N THR A 37 -18.29 2.08 13.33
CA THR A 37 -16.93 1.76 12.90
C THR A 37 -16.01 2.97 13.04
N SER A 38 -14.76 2.72 13.38
CA SER A 38 -13.71 3.74 13.46
C SER A 38 -12.33 3.11 13.40
N VAL A 39 -11.31 3.92 13.10
CA VAL A 39 -9.91 3.54 13.30
C VAL A 39 -9.53 3.78 14.76
N LEU A 40 -9.03 2.74 15.45
CA LEU A 40 -8.51 2.90 16.81
C LEU A 40 -7.14 3.59 16.74
N ARG A 41 -7.04 4.80 17.33
CA ARG A 41 -5.81 5.62 17.31
C ARG A 41 -5.10 5.72 18.65
N SER A 42 -5.69 5.18 19.71
CA SER A 42 -5.06 5.07 21.02
C SER A 42 -4.39 3.71 21.18
N ALA A 43 -3.51 3.59 22.17
CA ALA A 43 -3.13 2.28 22.68
C ALA A 43 -4.39 1.48 23.07
N PHE A 44 -4.26 0.15 23.09
CA PHE A 44 -5.32 -0.75 23.57
C PHE A 44 -5.44 -0.67 25.10
N ASP A 45 -6.03 0.42 25.54
CA ASP A 45 -6.39 0.72 26.92
C ASP A 45 -7.76 1.39 26.84
N LEU A 46 -8.80 0.56 26.75
CA LEU A 46 -10.18 0.97 26.55
C LEU A 46 -11.00 0.74 27.81
N SER A 47 -11.77 1.76 28.22
CA SER A 47 -12.50 1.73 29.48
C SER A 47 -13.73 2.63 29.47
N ASN A 48 -14.79 2.20 30.15
CA ASN A 48 -15.90 3.09 30.49
C ASN A 48 -15.65 3.97 31.71
N ASN A 49 -14.50 3.81 32.37
CA ASN A 49 -14.09 4.59 33.52
C ASN A 49 -15.14 4.59 34.66
N LEU A 50 -15.98 3.54 34.73
CA LEU A 50 -16.99 3.42 35.77
C LEU A 50 -16.33 3.38 37.16
N ASN A 51 -16.79 4.26 38.06
CA ASN A 51 -16.42 4.26 39.46
C ASN A 51 -17.69 4.28 40.31
N ASP A 52 -18.14 3.10 40.73
CA ASP A 52 -19.28 2.90 41.61
C ASP A 52 -18.84 2.52 43.05
N GLY A 53 -17.61 2.89 43.41
CA GLY A 53 -16.90 2.40 44.60
C GLY A 53 -15.92 1.27 44.26
N ARG A 54 -16.06 0.64 43.09
CA ARG A 54 -15.06 -0.25 42.48
C ARG A 54 -14.42 0.44 41.29
N VAL A 55 -13.17 0.06 40.98
CA VAL A 55 -12.39 0.61 39.87
C VAL A 55 -11.90 -0.49 38.91
N LEU A 56 -12.65 -1.59 38.79
CA LEU A 56 -12.28 -2.72 37.95
C LEU A 56 -12.17 -2.33 36.47
N SER A 57 -12.95 -1.35 36.01
CA SER A 57 -12.86 -0.83 34.66
C SER A 57 -11.58 -0.03 34.40
N TYR A 58 -10.77 0.31 35.41
CA TYR A 58 -9.54 1.08 35.20
C TYR A 58 -8.38 0.21 34.70
N GLY A 59 -8.53 -1.11 34.72
CA GLY A 59 -7.52 -2.03 34.23
C GLY A 59 -6.22 -2.01 35.05
N ASP A 60 -5.16 -2.54 34.44
CA ASP A 60 -3.81 -2.59 35.00
C ASP A 60 -2.94 -1.39 34.61
N PHE A 61 -3.33 -0.61 33.60
CA PHE A 61 -2.56 0.50 33.00
C PHE A 61 -3.20 1.87 33.29
N VAL A 62 -3.43 2.15 34.56
CA VAL A 62 -4.04 3.41 35.03
C VAL A 62 -3.17 4.64 34.74
N ASN A 63 -3.76 5.70 34.17
CA ASN A 63 -3.12 6.96 33.78
C ASN A 63 -1.96 6.81 32.77
N VAL A 64 -1.92 5.71 32.01
CA VAL A 64 -0.85 5.48 31.03
C VAL A 64 -1.12 6.23 29.72
N VAL A 65 -2.36 6.24 29.23
CA VAL A 65 -2.73 7.00 28.03
C VAL A 65 -3.20 8.40 28.40
N THR A 66 -2.27 9.35 28.40
CA THR A 66 -2.49 10.72 28.94
C THR A 66 -3.53 11.56 28.21
N THR A 67 -3.93 11.18 26.99
CA THR A 67 -5.00 11.84 26.23
C THR A 67 -6.40 11.33 26.59
N CYS A 68 -6.49 10.33 27.46
CA CYS A 68 -7.72 9.67 27.86
C CYS A 68 -7.98 9.84 29.36
N ALA A 69 -9.13 9.34 29.82
CA ALA A 69 -9.47 9.36 31.24
C ALA A 69 -8.58 8.36 32.03
N GLN A 70 -8.67 8.43 33.36
CA GLN A 70 -7.76 7.70 34.26
C GLN A 70 -7.65 6.20 33.97
N GLY A 71 -8.76 5.53 33.63
CA GLY A 71 -8.82 4.11 33.34
C GLY A 71 -8.66 3.73 31.88
N GLY A 72 -8.44 4.70 30.98
CA GLY A 72 -8.28 4.46 29.54
C GLY A 72 -9.25 5.25 28.66
N CYS A 73 -9.15 5.00 27.35
CA CYS A 73 -9.93 5.67 26.30
C CYS A 73 -11.33 5.08 26.16
N PRO A 74 -12.34 5.85 25.72
CA PRO A 74 -13.71 5.37 25.67
C PRO A 74 -13.91 4.31 24.56
N PHE A 75 -14.78 3.34 24.82
CA PHE A 75 -15.39 2.52 23.77
C PHE A 75 -16.41 3.34 22.96
N HIS A 76 -16.89 2.80 21.83
CA HIS A 76 -18.03 3.38 21.11
C HIS A 76 -19.29 3.48 21.99
N TYR A 77 -19.52 2.48 22.84
CA TYR A 77 -20.58 2.49 23.84
C TYR A 77 -19.96 2.57 25.23
N ASN A 78 -20.26 3.63 25.96
CA ASN A 78 -19.62 3.92 27.25
C ASN A 78 -20.59 3.92 28.44
N ASN A 79 -21.82 3.42 28.24
CA ASN A 79 -22.85 3.37 29.27
C ASN A 79 -22.81 2.00 29.97
N PRO A 80 -22.71 1.95 31.31
CA PRO A 80 -22.61 0.70 32.07
C PRO A 80 -23.83 -0.22 31.93
N ASN A 81 -24.97 0.28 31.47
CA ASN A 81 -26.19 -0.50 31.27
C ASN A 81 -26.34 -1.05 29.84
N VAL A 82 -25.40 -0.74 28.95
CA VAL A 82 -25.44 -1.16 27.55
C VAL A 82 -24.53 -2.37 27.36
N ARG A 83 -25.13 -3.46 26.89
CA ARG A 83 -24.40 -4.64 26.41
C ARG A 83 -23.89 -4.36 25.01
N PHE A 84 -22.64 -4.68 24.72
CA PHE A 84 -22.13 -4.51 23.37
C PHE A 84 -21.02 -5.51 23.05
N VAL A 85 -20.82 -5.70 21.75
CA VAL A 85 -19.71 -6.47 21.19
C VAL A 85 -18.85 -5.50 20.39
N SER A 86 -17.53 -5.63 20.52
CA SER A 86 -16.56 -4.90 19.70
C SER A 86 -15.63 -5.87 18.99
N ARG A 87 -15.37 -5.60 17.71
CA ARG A 87 -14.44 -6.34 16.86
C ARG A 87 -13.35 -5.44 16.33
N PHE A 88 -12.10 -5.83 16.57
CA PHE A 88 -10.91 -5.16 16.08
C PHE A 88 -10.24 -6.08 15.07
N ARG A 89 -9.83 -5.49 13.96
CA ARG A 89 -9.16 -6.15 12.85
C ARG A 89 -8.05 -5.25 12.35
N GLY A 90 -7.00 -5.86 11.84
CA GLY A 90 -5.82 -5.19 11.31
C GLY A 90 -4.67 -6.19 11.20
N PHE A 91 -3.47 -5.66 11.10
CA PHE A 91 -2.24 -6.45 11.09
C PHE A 91 -1.38 -6.09 12.27
N LEU A 92 -0.80 -7.10 12.91
CA LEU A 92 0.31 -6.94 13.85
C LEU A 92 1.62 -6.96 13.07
N ASN A 93 2.47 -5.95 13.28
CA ASN A 93 3.80 -5.91 12.71
C ASN A 93 4.80 -6.68 13.57
N VAL A 94 5.24 -7.82 13.06
CA VAL A 94 6.28 -8.66 13.63
C VAL A 94 7.60 -8.31 12.96
N THR A 95 8.50 -7.66 13.68
CA THR A 95 9.78 -7.18 13.16
C THR A 95 10.84 -8.30 13.17
N PRO A 96 11.93 -8.19 12.39
CA PRO A 96 12.98 -9.22 12.35
C PRO A 96 13.58 -9.58 13.71
N ASP A 97 13.67 -8.64 14.64
CA ASP A 97 14.15 -8.85 16.00
C ASP A 97 13.17 -9.61 16.90
N MET A 98 11.91 -9.76 16.52
CA MET A 98 10.89 -10.56 17.21
C MET A 98 10.91 -12.03 16.77
N VAL A 99 11.54 -12.35 15.64
CA VAL A 99 11.54 -13.70 15.07
C VAL A 99 12.30 -14.69 15.96
N GLY A 100 11.69 -15.84 16.25
CA GLY A 100 12.25 -16.87 17.13
C GLY A 100 12.20 -16.52 18.62
N ARG A 101 11.69 -15.34 18.99
CA ARG A 101 11.46 -14.96 20.39
C ARG A 101 10.08 -15.42 20.84
N VAL A 102 9.96 -15.71 22.13
CA VAL A 102 8.68 -16.02 22.79
C VAL A 102 8.05 -14.70 23.23
N LEU A 103 6.96 -14.32 22.58
CA LEU A 103 6.22 -13.11 22.90
C LEU A 103 4.96 -13.49 23.67
N HIS A 104 4.81 -12.93 24.86
CA HIS A 104 3.63 -13.10 25.69
C HIS A 104 2.63 -11.98 25.39
N PHE A 105 1.40 -12.37 25.03
CA PHE A 105 0.26 -11.50 24.79
C PHE A 105 -0.60 -11.51 26.05
N GLY A 106 -0.78 -10.35 26.67
CA GLY A 106 -1.56 -10.17 27.89
C GLY A 106 -2.80 -9.33 27.66
N PHE A 107 -3.90 -9.75 28.28
CA PHE A 107 -5.20 -9.10 28.17
C PHE A 107 -5.81 -8.92 29.55
N TYR A 108 -6.32 -7.72 29.82
CA TYR A 108 -7.27 -7.45 30.90
C TYR A 108 -8.62 -7.19 30.25
N ALA A 109 -9.62 -8.01 30.56
CA ALA A 109 -10.93 -7.91 29.93
C ALA A 109 -12.05 -8.04 30.97
N ASP A 110 -13.03 -7.16 30.83
CA ASP A 110 -14.31 -7.19 31.52
C ASP A 110 -15.39 -6.96 30.46
N ASP A 111 -16.13 -7.94 29.95
CA ASP A 111 -16.35 -9.29 30.51
C ASP A 111 -15.64 -10.44 29.77
N ALA A 112 -15.37 -10.28 28.48
CA ALA A 112 -14.90 -11.41 27.64
C ALA A 112 -14.05 -10.95 26.46
N ILE A 113 -13.20 -11.86 25.99
CA ILE A 113 -12.18 -11.58 24.98
C ILE A 113 -11.88 -12.82 24.13
N SER A 114 -11.65 -12.63 22.84
CA SER A 114 -10.82 -13.54 22.06
C SER A 114 -9.81 -12.78 21.24
N PHE A 115 -8.60 -13.32 21.10
CA PHE A 115 -7.56 -12.82 20.22
C PHE A 115 -7.05 -13.96 19.35
N VAL A 116 -7.10 -13.77 18.03
CA VAL A 116 -6.67 -14.77 17.05
C VAL A 116 -5.73 -14.14 16.03
N LEU A 117 -4.75 -14.92 15.59
CA LEU A 117 -3.81 -14.58 14.53
C LEU A 117 -4.10 -15.42 13.30
N PHE A 118 -3.78 -14.90 12.13
CA PHE A 118 -3.80 -15.64 10.87
C PHE A 118 -2.41 -15.64 10.25
N ASP A 119 -2.02 -16.72 9.59
CA ASP A 119 -0.83 -16.73 8.74
C ASP A 119 -1.15 -16.39 7.28
N ARG A 120 -0.11 -16.37 6.44
CA ARG A 120 -0.22 -16.08 5.00
C ARG A 120 -1.12 -17.06 4.25
N SER A 121 -1.29 -18.29 4.75
CA SER A 121 -2.18 -19.31 4.18
C SER A 121 -3.60 -19.22 4.75
N SER A 122 -3.92 -18.13 5.45
CA SER A 122 -5.19 -17.92 6.16
C SER A 122 -5.46 -18.96 7.26
N ARG A 123 -4.42 -19.66 7.73
CA ARG A 123 -4.57 -20.58 8.86
C ARG A 123 -4.76 -19.76 10.13
N ARG A 124 -5.79 -20.11 10.89
CA ARG A 124 -6.16 -19.48 12.17
C ARG A 124 -5.34 -20.08 13.32
N TYR A 125 -4.86 -19.22 14.20
CA TYR A 125 -4.19 -19.56 15.45
C TYR A 125 -4.92 -18.86 16.59
N ASP A 126 -5.55 -19.65 17.46
CA ASP A 126 -6.27 -19.14 18.62
C ASP A 126 -5.28 -18.86 19.75
N VAL A 127 -4.97 -17.58 19.98
CA VAL A 127 -4.04 -17.17 21.05
C VAL A 127 -4.79 -17.15 22.37
N VAL A 128 -5.96 -16.51 22.42
CA VAL A 128 -6.83 -16.50 23.60
C VAL A 128 -8.28 -16.60 23.14
N ILE A 129 -9.06 -17.49 23.76
CA ILE A 129 -10.51 -17.48 23.65
C ILE A 129 -11.11 -17.63 25.05
N ARG A 130 -11.64 -16.53 25.57
CA ARG A 130 -12.28 -16.43 26.89
C ARG A 130 -13.70 -15.90 26.74
N PRO A 131 -14.69 -16.80 26.60
CA PRO A 131 -16.10 -16.44 26.66
C PRO A 131 -16.48 -15.85 28.02
N PRO A 132 -17.59 -15.10 28.12
CA PRO A 132 -18.05 -14.54 29.37
C PRO A 132 -18.44 -15.63 30.37
N GLU A 133 -18.03 -15.44 31.62
CA GLU A 133 -18.43 -16.25 32.76
C GLU A 133 -19.38 -15.44 33.64
N LEU A 134 -20.68 -15.76 33.60
CA LEU A 134 -21.69 -14.98 34.34
C LEU A 134 -21.41 -15.04 35.84
N GLY A 135 -21.12 -13.87 36.43
CA GLY A 135 -20.73 -13.74 37.85
C GLY A 135 -19.22 -13.63 38.10
N ALA A 136 -18.38 -13.78 37.07
CA ALA A 136 -16.93 -13.58 37.13
C ALA A 136 -16.48 -12.68 35.97
N ALA A 137 -16.79 -11.39 36.09
CA ALA A 137 -16.74 -10.41 35.00
C ALA A 137 -15.30 -10.12 34.53
N THR A 138 -14.38 -9.85 35.44
CA THR A 138 -13.04 -9.36 35.08
C THR A 138 -11.96 -10.43 35.13
N ARG A 139 -11.21 -10.63 34.03
CA ARG A 139 -10.11 -11.59 33.94
C ARG A 139 -8.82 -10.99 33.38
N ARG A 140 -7.70 -11.55 33.85
CA ARG A 140 -6.39 -11.43 33.22
C ARG A 140 -6.07 -12.73 32.52
N THR A 141 -5.74 -12.65 31.24
CA THR A 141 -5.34 -13.81 30.44
C THR A 141 -4.07 -13.51 29.69
N THR A 142 -3.11 -14.41 29.75
CA THR A 142 -1.86 -14.34 29.01
C THR A 142 -1.66 -15.62 28.21
N ASN A 143 -1.07 -15.51 27.03
CA ASN A 143 -0.58 -16.65 26.27
C ASN A 143 0.60 -16.23 25.39
N SER A 144 1.47 -17.15 25.03
CA SER A 144 2.65 -16.87 24.23
C SER A 144 2.56 -17.36 22.80
N VAL A 145 3.26 -16.65 21.91
CA VAL A 145 3.41 -16.99 20.49
C VAL A 145 4.88 -16.83 20.11
N THR A 146 5.38 -17.76 19.30
CA THR A 146 6.69 -17.64 18.64
C THR A 146 6.47 -17.48 17.14
N PHE A 147 7.00 -16.39 16.57
CA PHE A 147 6.91 -16.14 15.14
C PHE A 147 8.14 -16.67 14.40
N ASN A 148 7.90 -17.45 13.35
CA ASN A 148 8.98 -18.03 12.54
C ASN A 148 9.47 -17.09 11.43
N GLN A 149 8.70 -16.04 11.11
CA GLN A 149 9.02 -15.07 10.07
C GLN A 149 8.57 -13.68 10.51
N SER A 150 9.26 -12.65 10.05
CA SER A 150 8.83 -11.26 10.21
C SER A 150 7.78 -10.93 9.14
N GLY A 151 6.89 -9.98 9.45
CA GLY A 151 5.88 -9.49 8.52
C GLY A 151 4.64 -8.97 9.21
N LEU A 152 3.63 -8.69 8.40
CA LEU A 152 2.31 -8.27 8.86
C LEU A 152 1.41 -9.50 9.02
N TYR A 153 1.03 -9.78 10.26
CA TYR A 153 0.14 -10.90 10.60
C TYR A 153 -1.28 -10.37 10.80
N PRO A 154 -2.27 -10.82 10.01
CA PRO A 154 -3.66 -10.46 10.25
C PRO A 154 -4.10 -10.89 11.65
N VAL A 155 -4.80 -10.02 12.35
CA VAL A 155 -5.32 -10.28 13.69
C VAL A 155 -6.81 -9.98 13.77
N GLU A 156 -7.49 -10.69 14.65
CA GLU A 156 -8.85 -10.35 15.06
C GLU A 156 -8.97 -10.43 16.58
N LEU A 157 -9.52 -9.38 17.17
CA LEU A 157 -9.84 -9.31 18.58
C LEU A 157 -11.34 -9.06 18.73
N LEU A 158 -12.02 -9.93 19.49
CA LEU A 158 -13.42 -9.76 19.86
C LEU A 158 -13.52 -9.47 21.34
N TYR A 159 -14.34 -8.51 21.71
CA TYR A 159 -14.58 -8.11 23.09
C TYR A 159 -16.07 -7.99 23.35
N VAL A 160 -16.50 -8.35 24.56
CA VAL A 160 -17.90 -8.25 24.99
C VAL A 160 -17.97 -7.51 26.31
N GLN A 161 -18.93 -6.59 26.38
CA GLN A 161 -19.44 -6.01 27.61
C GLN A 161 -20.85 -6.53 27.87
N ILE A 162 -21.11 -6.97 29.10
CA ILE A 162 -22.43 -7.39 29.60
C ILE A 162 -23.03 -6.28 30.45
N VAL A 163 -22.37 -5.83 31.51
CA VAL A 163 -22.95 -4.80 32.41
C VAL A 163 -21.87 -4.20 33.32
N GLU A 164 -22.13 -3.02 33.86
CA GLU A 164 -21.25 -2.32 34.81
C GLU A 164 -19.90 -1.92 34.20
N HIS A 165 -18.82 -2.58 34.58
CA HIS A 165 -17.46 -2.21 34.21
C HIS A 165 -17.13 -2.72 32.82
N SER A 166 -16.58 -1.87 31.96
CA SER A 166 -16.05 -2.29 30.67
C SER A 166 -14.58 -1.93 30.61
N ALA A 167 -13.70 -2.92 30.46
CA ALA A 167 -12.28 -2.73 30.29
C ALA A 167 -11.72 -3.69 29.25
N LEU A 168 -10.87 -3.18 28.37
CA LEU A 168 -10.08 -3.97 27.45
C LEU A 168 -8.68 -3.38 27.35
N GLU A 169 -7.71 -4.10 27.88
CA GLU A 169 -6.30 -3.81 27.69
C GLU A 169 -5.66 -4.92 26.86
N PHE A 170 -4.76 -4.53 25.96
CA PHE A 170 -3.92 -5.47 25.21
C PHE A 170 -2.47 -5.03 25.33
N ALA A 171 -1.67 -5.87 25.96
CA ALA A 171 -0.26 -5.63 26.23
C ALA A 171 0.60 -6.80 25.75
N VAL A 172 1.88 -6.54 25.53
CA VAL A 172 2.87 -7.54 25.09
C VAL A 172 4.09 -7.48 25.99
N LEU A 173 4.68 -8.64 26.25
CA LEU A 173 5.96 -8.80 26.92
C LEU A 173 6.86 -9.70 26.06
N ASP A 174 8.09 -9.24 25.84
CA ASP A 174 9.16 -10.02 25.25
C ASP A 174 10.15 -10.40 26.34
N GLY A 175 10.16 -11.68 26.72
CA GLY A 175 11.01 -12.17 27.80
C GLY A 175 10.45 -13.44 28.44
N THR A 176 11.08 -13.84 29.55
CA THR A 176 10.63 -15.02 30.31
C THR A 176 9.40 -14.66 31.13
N PHE A 177 8.29 -15.33 30.86
CA PHE A 177 7.06 -15.21 31.63
C PHE A 177 6.33 -16.56 31.69
N THR A 178 5.52 -16.77 32.73
CA THR A 178 4.65 -17.95 32.82
C THR A 178 3.22 -17.52 32.58
N ASP A 179 2.68 -17.93 31.44
CA ASP A 179 1.32 -17.61 31.04
C ASP A 179 0.29 -18.18 32.03
N PHE A 180 -0.79 -17.43 32.25
CA PHE A 180 -1.85 -17.71 33.21
C PHE A 180 -3.19 -17.13 32.74
N ASP A 181 -4.26 -17.69 33.29
CA ASP A 181 -5.63 -17.17 33.17
C ASP A 181 -6.28 -17.20 34.56
N ALA A 182 -6.62 -16.02 35.07
CA ALA A 182 -7.18 -15.88 36.41
C ALA A 182 -8.17 -14.70 36.50
N PRO A 183 -9.15 -14.78 37.42
CA PRO A 183 -9.94 -13.61 37.81
C PRO A 183 -9.02 -12.46 38.25
N ALA A 184 -9.35 -11.23 37.87
CA ALA A 184 -8.48 -10.08 38.10
C ALA A 184 -8.31 -9.74 39.61
N ASN A 185 -9.20 -10.21 40.47
CA ASN A 185 -9.12 -10.03 41.91
C ASN A 185 -8.51 -11.23 42.65
N ASN A 186 -8.10 -12.30 41.95
CA ASN A 186 -7.59 -13.51 42.59
C ASN A 186 -6.18 -13.29 43.17
N PRO A 187 -5.95 -13.46 44.49
CA PRO A 187 -4.62 -13.30 45.09
C PRO A 187 -3.66 -14.45 44.73
N PRO A 188 -2.34 -14.17 44.55
CA PRO A 188 -1.73 -12.84 44.53
C PRO A 188 -2.14 -12.09 43.25
N VAL A 189 -2.61 -10.86 43.42
CA VAL A 189 -2.97 -10.00 42.28
C VAL A 189 -1.68 -9.48 41.66
N VAL A 190 -1.40 -9.91 40.43
CA VAL A 190 -0.24 -9.45 39.65
C VAL A 190 -0.75 -8.68 38.43
N PRO A 191 -0.77 -7.34 38.47
CA PRO A 191 -1.10 -6.51 37.31
C PRO A 191 -0.12 -6.74 36.16
N LEU A 192 -0.61 -6.74 34.92
CA LEU A 192 0.21 -6.89 33.72
C LEU A 192 1.30 -5.80 33.63
N SER A 193 0.96 -4.56 33.99
CA SER A 193 1.89 -3.44 34.05
C SER A 193 3.06 -3.68 35.01
N SER A 194 2.80 -4.30 36.17
CA SER A 194 3.83 -4.65 37.16
C SER A 194 4.62 -5.90 36.78
N ALA A 195 4.06 -6.76 35.93
CA ALA A 195 4.71 -7.95 35.37
C ALA A 195 5.62 -7.64 34.17
N GLY A 196 5.77 -6.37 33.79
CA GLY A 196 6.66 -5.92 32.70
C GLY A 196 6.00 -5.88 31.32
N PHE A 197 4.69 -6.16 31.22
CA PHE A 197 3.97 -5.99 29.95
C PHE A 197 3.84 -4.51 29.60
N SER A 198 3.88 -4.22 28.29
CA SER A 198 3.67 -2.88 27.75
C SER A 198 2.46 -2.88 26.81
N LEU A 199 1.60 -1.85 26.93
CA LEU A 199 0.45 -1.70 26.04
C LEU A 199 0.86 -1.72 24.57
N VAL A 200 0.08 -2.43 23.74
CA VAL A 200 0.26 -2.43 22.29
C VAL A 200 -0.07 -1.05 21.75
N GLN A 201 0.95 -0.43 21.17
CA GLN A 201 0.86 0.90 20.59
C GLN A 201 0.24 0.83 19.17
N PRO A 202 -0.52 1.85 18.74
CA PRO A 202 -1.06 1.94 17.39
C PRO A 202 -0.01 1.78 16.29
N THR A 203 1.22 2.23 16.55
CA THR A 203 2.35 2.14 15.61
C THR A 203 2.81 0.71 15.31
N LYS A 204 2.36 -0.27 16.10
CA LYS A 204 2.60 -1.70 15.87
C LYS A 204 1.50 -2.35 15.02
N LEU A 205 0.47 -1.59 14.66
CA LEU A 205 -0.73 -2.08 14.00
C LEU A 205 -0.99 -1.37 12.68
N PHE A 206 -1.41 -2.13 11.68
CA PHE A 206 -1.63 -1.64 10.32
C PHE A 206 -3.02 -2.03 9.82
N GLN A 207 -3.57 -1.23 8.89
CA GLN A 207 -4.86 -1.52 8.26
C GLN A 207 -4.70 -2.31 6.96
N THR A 208 -3.59 -2.11 6.26
CA THR A 208 -3.27 -2.73 4.97
C THR A 208 -1.87 -3.34 4.98
N GLU A 209 -1.63 -4.25 4.04
CA GLU A 209 -0.36 -4.92 3.82
C GLU A 209 0.74 -3.99 3.29
N THR A 210 0.36 -2.86 2.67
CA THR A 210 1.29 -1.82 2.22
C THR A 210 1.68 -0.84 3.32
N GLY A 211 1.04 -0.96 4.50
CA GLY A 211 1.19 -0.03 5.61
C GLY A 211 0.49 1.32 5.41
N ARG A 212 -0.16 1.54 4.26
CA ARG A 212 -0.96 2.73 3.99
C ARG A 212 -2.29 2.68 4.75
N PRO A 213 -2.92 3.82 5.05
CA PRO A 213 -4.30 3.83 5.53
C PRO A 213 -5.24 3.17 4.52
N SER A 214 -6.26 2.46 4.99
CA SER A 214 -7.28 1.90 4.10
C SER A 214 -7.95 2.99 3.27
N PHE A 215 -8.30 4.12 3.89
CA PHE A 215 -8.97 5.25 3.25
C PHE A 215 -8.15 6.54 3.40
N PRO A 216 -7.20 6.83 2.50
CA PRO A 216 -6.32 7.99 2.63
C PRO A 216 -7.05 9.34 2.64
N SER A 217 -8.21 9.44 1.99
CA SER A 217 -9.04 10.64 1.95
C SER A 217 -9.84 10.89 3.24
N ASN A 218 -10.07 9.85 4.04
CA ASN A 218 -10.75 9.94 5.33
C ASN A 218 -10.12 8.94 6.31
N LEU A 219 -9.13 9.40 7.06
CA LEU A 219 -8.32 8.53 7.91
C LEU A 219 -9.13 7.87 9.04
N ASP A 220 -10.30 8.41 9.41
CA ASP A 220 -11.15 7.85 10.46
C ASP A 220 -12.12 6.78 9.94
N GLN A 221 -12.25 6.67 8.61
CA GLN A 221 -13.08 5.66 7.97
C GLN A 221 -12.47 4.27 8.15
N CYS A 222 -13.30 3.35 8.65
CA CYS A 222 -12.96 1.94 8.79
C CYS A 222 -14.10 1.11 8.21
N VAL A 223 -13.82 0.31 7.18
CA VAL A 223 -14.82 -0.63 6.63
C VAL A 223 -14.27 -2.03 6.81
N GLN A 224 -15.01 -2.86 7.57
CA GLN A 224 -14.71 -4.28 7.73
C GLN A 224 -15.60 -5.07 6.78
N CYS A 225 -14.99 -5.96 6.00
CA CYS A 225 -15.69 -6.92 5.14
C CYS A 225 -15.93 -8.24 5.88
N ASN A 226 -16.82 -9.09 5.37
CA ASN A 226 -16.96 -10.44 5.93
C ASN A 226 -15.67 -11.23 5.67
N ARG A 227 -15.13 -11.88 6.71
CA ARG A 227 -13.86 -12.63 6.63
C ARG A 227 -13.88 -13.77 5.63
N GLN A 228 -15.07 -14.30 5.27
CA GLN A 228 -15.18 -15.28 4.19
C GLN A 228 -14.66 -14.76 2.84
N PHE A 229 -14.60 -13.44 2.65
CA PHE A 229 -14.09 -12.79 1.44
C PHE A 229 -12.63 -12.34 1.56
N ALA A 230 -11.98 -12.53 2.72
CA ALA A 230 -10.60 -12.12 2.93
C ALA A 230 -9.67 -12.83 1.95
N ASN A 231 -8.87 -12.06 1.19
CA ASN A 231 -8.00 -12.54 0.12
C ASN A 231 -8.70 -13.36 -0.98
N GLN A 232 -10.03 -13.30 -1.07
CA GLN A 232 -10.75 -13.91 -2.17
C GLN A 232 -10.79 -12.94 -3.36
N PRO A 233 -10.90 -13.45 -4.61
CA PRO A 233 -11.10 -12.60 -5.77
C PRO A 233 -12.35 -11.72 -5.64
N GLY A 234 -12.30 -10.52 -6.22
CA GLY A 234 -13.38 -9.54 -6.16
C GLY A 234 -13.26 -8.58 -4.97
N ASN A 235 -14.34 -7.84 -4.70
CA ASN A 235 -14.30 -6.73 -3.74
C ASN A 235 -14.78 -7.08 -2.33
N GLY A 236 -15.32 -8.28 -2.09
CA GLY A 236 -15.74 -8.73 -0.75
C GLY A 236 -16.67 -7.78 0.02
N SER A 237 -17.49 -7.00 -0.69
CA SER A 237 -18.36 -5.90 -0.22
C SER A 237 -17.70 -4.53 0.02
N CYS A 238 -16.45 -4.32 -0.38
CA CYS A 238 -15.70 -3.09 -0.14
C CYS A 238 -15.95 -1.95 -1.15
N GLY A 239 -16.75 -2.20 -2.19
CA GLY A 239 -16.99 -1.24 -3.27
C GLY A 239 -15.93 -1.29 -4.37
N PRO A 240 -16.06 -0.47 -5.43
CA PRO A 240 -15.08 -0.39 -6.53
C PRO A 240 -13.73 0.12 -6.02
N SER A 241 -12.62 -0.30 -6.65
CA SER A 241 -11.24 0.10 -6.27
C SER A 241 -10.77 -0.35 -4.87
N TYR A 242 -11.56 -1.18 -4.18
CA TYR A 242 -11.22 -1.77 -2.90
C TYR A 242 -11.47 -3.28 -2.89
N TYR A 243 -10.65 -4.00 -2.14
CA TYR A 243 -10.79 -5.44 -1.91
C TYR A 243 -10.84 -5.75 -0.42
N CYS A 244 -11.31 -6.96 -0.10
CA CYS A 244 -11.29 -7.47 1.26
C CYS A 244 -9.92 -8.13 1.55
N ASN A 245 -9.09 -7.43 2.32
CA ASN A 245 -7.72 -7.87 2.59
C ASN A 245 -7.62 -9.02 3.60
N ALA A 246 -6.40 -9.47 3.88
CA ALA A 246 -6.17 -10.64 4.74
C ALA A 246 -6.69 -10.44 6.18
N ALA A 247 -6.71 -9.18 6.65
CA ALA A 247 -7.26 -8.82 7.96
C ALA A 247 -8.80 -8.70 7.96
N ALA A 248 -9.46 -8.94 6.82
CA ALA A 248 -10.88 -8.68 6.61
C ALA A 248 -11.24 -7.20 6.83
N LEU A 249 -10.37 -6.31 6.35
CA LEU A 249 -10.58 -4.88 6.18
C LEU A 249 -10.66 -4.56 4.69
N CYS A 250 -11.44 -3.55 4.34
CA CYS A 250 -11.38 -3.00 3.00
C CYS A 250 -10.06 -2.23 2.82
N ALA A 251 -9.32 -2.58 1.78
CA ALA A 251 -8.05 -1.96 1.43
C ALA A 251 -8.08 -1.52 -0.04
N PRO A 252 -7.36 -0.44 -0.39
CA PRO A 252 -7.33 0.05 -1.76
C PRO A 252 -6.59 -0.93 -2.66
N CYS A 253 -7.01 -1.00 -3.91
CA CYS A 253 -6.34 -1.80 -4.94
C CYS A 253 -5.16 -0.99 -5.51
N ASP A 254 -4.09 -0.90 -4.71
CA ASP A 254 -2.92 -0.04 -4.93
C ASP A 254 -1.60 -0.80 -5.10
N THR A 255 -1.68 -2.09 -5.43
CA THR A 255 -0.49 -2.95 -5.65
C THR A 255 -0.51 -3.55 -7.05
N ALA A 256 0.65 -3.97 -7.56
CA ALA A 256 0.71 -4.65 -8.85
C ALA A 256 -0.10 -5.97 -8.90
N LEU A 257 -0.39 -6.59 -7.75
CA LEU A 257 -1.22 -7.78 -7.66
C LEU A 257 -2.72 -7.46 -7.68
N LEU A 258 -3.10 -6.29 -7.17
CA LEU A 258 -4.48 -5.84 -7.03
C LEU A 258 -4.51 -4.34 -7.35
N CYS A 259 -4.82 -4.00 -8.60
CA CYS A 259 -4.80 -2.62 -9.09
C CYS A 259 -6.14 -2.19 -9.71
N GLY A 260 -6.50 -0.93 -9.46
CA GLY A 260 -7.64 -0.26 -10.07
C GLY A 260 -9.01 -0.79 -9.69
N ASP A 261 -10.04 -0.38 -10.44
CA ASP A 261 -11.45 -0.55 -10.06
C ASP A 261 -11.87 -2.01 -9.86
N THR A 262 -11.27 -2.92 -10.65
CA THR A 262 -11.55 -4.36 -10.60
C THR A 262 -10.58 -5.14 -9.72
N CYS A 263 -9.62 -4.47 -9.07
CA CYS A 263 -8.63 -5.09 -8.20
C CYS A 263 -7.92 -6.28 -8.88
N SER A 264 -7.54 -6.06 -10.14
CA SER A 264 -6.95 -7.10 -10.98
C SER A 264 -5.44 -6.93 -11.03
N PRO A 265 -4.68 -8.03 -11.22
CA PRO A 265 -3.23 -7.93 -11.34
C PRO A 265 -2.84 -7.19 -12.61
N CYS A 266 -1.77 -6.42 -12.50
CA CYS A 266 -1.15 -5.74 -13.62
C CYS A 266 -0.47 -6.73 -14.56
N GLY A 267 -0.63 -6.51 -15.87
CA GLY A 267 -0.10 -7.37 -16.92
C GLY A 267 1.37 -7.07 -17.28
N PRO A 268 2.03 -7.93 -18.07
CA PRO A 268 3.43 -7.76 -18.43
C PRO A 268 3.71 -6.48 -19.25
N THR A 269 2.71 -5.96 -19.97
CA THR A 269 2.82 -4.74 -20.76
C THR A 269 2.60 -3.46 -19.96
N ALA A 270 2.08 -3.56 -18.74
CA ALA A 270 1.83 -2.44 -17.84
C ALA A 270 1.94 -2.94 -16.39
N PRO A 271 3.14 -3.29 -15.91
CA PRO A 271 3.32 -4.08 -14.68
C PRO A 271 3.21 -3.27 -13.38
N ILE A 272 3.19 -1.94 -13.46
CA ILE A 272 3.24 -1.06 -12.28
C ILE A 272 1.84 -0.56 -11.96
N CYS A 273 1.41 -0.66 -10.70
CA CYS A 273 0.20 0.01 -10.25
C CYS A 273 0.54 1.42 -9.77
N ALA A 274 -0.01 2.45 -10.43
CA ALA A 274 0.25 3.85 -10.11
C ALA A 274 -1.04 4.67 -10.06
N THR A 275 -0.98 5.86 -9.47
CA THR A 275 -2.12 6.78 -9.46
C THR A 275 -2.14 7.60 -10.76
N VAL A 276 -3.19 7.41 -11.56
CA VAL A 276 -3.47 8.14 -12.80
C VAL A 276 -4.78 8.89 -12.62
N ASN A 277 -4.76 10.22 -12.72
CA ASN A 277 -5.94 11.08 -12.52
C ASN A 277 -6.70 10.82 -11.21
N GLY A 278 -5.99 10.48 -10.12
CA GLY A 278 -6.57 10.21 -8.80
C GLY A 278 -7.12 8.79 -8.61
N GLN A 279 -6.96 7.89 -9.59
CA GLN A 279 -7.35 6.48 -9.50
C GLN A 279 -6.14 5.56 -9.71
N PHE A 280 -6.17 4.36 -9.13
CA PHE A 280 -5.12 3.39 -9.38
C PHE A 280 -5.32 2.73 -10.76
N ALA A 281 -4.26 2.66 -11.54
CA ALA A 281 -4.26 2.02 -12.85
C ALA A 281 -2.92 1.34 -13.11
N CYS A 282 -2.97 0.27 -13.90
CA CYS A 282 -1.76 -0.39 -14.37
C CYS A 282 -1.12 0.44 -15.48
N VAL A 283 0.15 0.78 -15.30
CA VAL A 283 0.95 1.61 -16.20
C VAL A 283 2.26 0.93 -16.56
N GLN A 284 2.90 1.41 -17.62
CA GLN A 284 4.21 0.88 -18.03
C GLN A 284 5.33 1.39 -17.13
N CYS A 285 5.23 2.64 -16.70
CA CYS A 285 6.29 3.32 -15.97
C CYS A 285 5.77 4.47 -15.10
N THR A 286 6.55 4.77 -14.07
CA THR A 286 6.44 5.96 -13.20
C THR A 286 7.73 6.78 -13.19
N GLN A 287 8.82 6.19 -13.68
CA GLN A 287 10.13 6.79 -13.84
C GLN A 287 10.89 6.12 -14.99
N ASN A 288 11.92 6.78 -15.51
CA ASN A 288 12.69 6.29 -16.66
C ASN A 288 13.29 4.89 -16.46
N SER A 289 13.73 4.57 -15.23
CA SER A 289 14.33 3.26 -14.95
C SER A 289 13.34 2.10 -15.00
N ASP A 290 12.04 2.38 -15.06
CA ASP A 290 11.01 1.34 -15.22
C ASP A 290 10.96 0.83 -16.66
N CYS A 291 11.48 1.62 -17.61
CA CYS A 291 11.52 1.27 -19.02
C CYS A 291 12.77 0.44 -19.34
N GLY A 292 12.57 -0.73 -19.95
CA GLY A 292 13.68 -1.55 -20.45
C GLY A 292 14.46 -0.86 -21.59
N THR A 293 13.74 -0.09 -22.39
CA THR A 293 14.26 0.79 -23.46
C THR A 293 13.46 2.09 -23.45
N GLY A 294 14.12 3.22 -23.70
CA GLY A 294 13.47 4.52 -23.81
C GLY A 294 13.26 5.22 -22.48
N ARG A 295 12.36 6.21 -22.47
CA ARG A 295 12.01 7.01 -21.29
C ARG A 295 10.56 6.82 -20.89
N CYS A 296 10.26 7.19 -19.65
CA CYS A 296 8.89 7.27 -19.20
C CYS A 296 8.27 8.61 -19.58
N ASP A 297 7.24 8.60 -20.42
CA ASP A 297 6.36 9.76 -20.55
C ASP A 297 5.40 9.79 -19.36
N LEU A 298 5.62 10.71 -18.43
CA LEU A 298 4.81 10.86 -17.21
C LEU A 298 3.39 11.37 -17.48
N THR A 299 3.11 11.88 -18.69
CA THR A 299 1.76 12.31 -19.09
C THR A 299 0.88 11.11 -19.42
N THR A 300 1.45 10.11 -20.08
CA THR A 300 0.74 8.91 -20.55
C THR A 300 1.08 7.66 -19.73
N ASN A 301 2.11 7.73 -18.88
CA ASN A 301 2.74 6.62 -18.17
C ASN A 301 3.14 5.45 -19.08
N THR A 302 3.60 5.79 -20.30
CA THR A 302 4.08 4.83 -21.30
C THR A 302 5.58 4.99 -21.51
N CYS A 303 6.24 3.86 -21.78
CA CYS A 303 7.63 3.85 -22.19
C CYS A 303 7.71 4.19 -23.68
N THR A 304 8.34 5.32 -23.98
CA THR A 304 8.44 5.85 -25.34
C THR A 304 9.76 6.59 -25.53
N GLY A 305 10.12 6.88 -26.77
CA GLY A 305 11.31 7.65 -27.08
C GLY A 305 12.61 6.95 -26.71
N CYS A 306 13.64 7.75 -26.39
CA CYS A 306 14.99 7.28 -26.09
C CYS A 306 15.65 8.12 -24.99
N LEU A 307 16.67 7.56 -24.33
CA LEU A 307 17.61 8.29 -23.46
C LEU A 307 19.06 8.19 -23.96
N ARG A 308 19.31 7.30 -24.92
CA ARG A 308 20.62 6.98 -25.50
C ARG A 308 20.41 6.22 -26.81
N ASP A 309 21.41 6.22 -27.67
CA ASP A 309 21.36 5.57 -29.00
C ASP A 309 21.01 4.08 -28.93
N THR A 310 21.44 3.37 -27.88
CA THR A 310 21.13 1.95 -27.70
C THR A 310 19.66 1.66 -27.43
N ASP A 311 18.86 2.69 -27.10
CA ASP A 311 17.41 2.55 -26.97
C ASP A 311 16.71 2.61 -28.33
N CYS A 312 17.42 3.06 -29.38
CA CYS A 312 16.90 3.20 -30.73
C CYS A 312 17.19 1.96 -31.60
N GLY A 313 16.41 1.80 -32.67
CA GLY A 313 16.62 0.74 -33.65
C GLY A 313 17.92 0.95 -34.44
N SER A 314 18.39 -0.10 -35.12
CA SER A 314 19.58 -0.03 -35.97
C SER A 314 19.50 1.11 -36.98
N GLY A 315 20.55 1.95 -37.05
CA GLY A 315 20.61 3.09 -37.96
C GLY A 315 19.88 4.34 -37.46
N GLN A 316 19.55 4.39 -36.16
CA GLN A 316 18.98 5.56 -35.51
C GLN A 316 19.83 5.95 -34.29
N VAL A 317 19.81 7.23 -33.96
CA VAL A 317 20.42 7.81 -32.76
C VAL A 317 19.37 8.55 -31.95
N CYS A 318 19.65 8.77 -30.68
CA CYS A 318 18.75 9.47 -29.80
C CYS A 318 18.96 10.99 -29.91
N ASP A 319 17.93 11.70 -30.35
CA ASP A 319 17.83 13.15 -30.17
C ASP A 319 17.48 13.43 -28.71
N GLU A 320 18.49 13.51 -27.85
CA GLU A 320 18.32 13.68 -26.39
C GLU A 320 17.42 14.88 -26.01
N PRO A 321 17.51 16.06 -26.65
CA PRO A 321 16.59 17.18 -26.39
C PRO A 321 15.11 16.84 -26.57
N ASN A 322 14.77 16.08 -27.61
CA ASN A 322 13.38 15.74 -27.96
C ASN A 322 12.98 14.33 -27.50
N PHE A 323 13.95 13.54 -27.04
CA PHE A 323 13.84 12.12 -26.68
C PHE A 323 13.27 11.25 -27.79
N THR A 324 13.58 11.55 -29.05
CA THR A 324 13.08 10.82 -30.22
C THR A 324 14.22 10.11 -30.94
N CYS A 325 13.95 8.89 -31.40
CA CYS A 325 14.89 8.19 -32.27
C CYS A 325 14.82 8.78 -33.68
N VAL A 326 15.91 9.38 -34.12
CA VAL A 326 16.07 10.02 -35.44
C VAL A 326 17.19 9.31 -36.20
N GLN A 327 17.36 9.58 -37.50
CA GLN A 327 18.46 8.94 -38.24
C GLN A 327 19.82 9.54 -37.86
N CYS A 328 19.85 10.84 -37.56
CA CYS A 328 21.07 11.55 -37.23
C CYS A 328 20.78 12.76 -36.34
N THR A 329 21.77 13.13 -35.52
CA THR A 329 21.89 14.42 -34.83
C THR A 329 23.16 15.17 -35.27
N GLY A 330 24.04 14.49 -36.02
CA GLY A 330 25.21 15.03 -36.70
C GLY A 330 25.62 14.14 -37.89
N ASP A 331 26.49 14.67 -38.76
CA ASP A 331 26.94 14.00 -39.99
C ASP A 331 27.62 12.65 -39.70
N GLU A 332 28.24 12.50 -38.53
CA GLU A 332 28.90 11.25 -38.10
C GLU A 332 27.94 10.06 -37.94
N ASN A 333 26.63 10.32 -37.84
CA ASN A 333 25.62 9.28 -37.75
C ASN A 333 25.19 8.78 -39.14
N CYS A 334 25.51 9.52 -40.19
CA CYS A 334 25.03 9.24 -41.53
C CYS A 334 25.95 8.28 -42.31
N PRO A 335 25.39 7.25 -42.98
CA PRO A 335 26.19 6.30 -43.73
C PRO A 335 26.70 6.91 -45.04
N ASN A 336 27.75 6.32 -45.61
CA ASN A 336 28.25 6.65 -46.96
C ASN A 336 28.63 8.12 -47.18
N GLY A 337 28.99 8.86 -46.13
CA GLY A 337 29.40 10.27 -46.25
C GLY A 337 28.25 11.24 -46.50
N GLN A 338 27.01 10.81 -46.25
CA GLN A 338 25.84 11.69 -46.20
C GLN A 338 25.98 12.72 -45.06
N VAL A 339 25.26 13.83 -45.17
CA VAL A 339 25.16 14.87 -44.14
C VAL A 339 23.80 14.82 -43.46
N CYS A 340 23.74 15.21 -42.20
CA CYS A 340 22.51 15.26 -41.44
C CYS A 340 21.74 16.55 -41.74
N ASP A 341 20.48 16.45 -42.18
CA ASP A 341 19.60 17.63 -42.24
C ASP A 341 19.11 17.99 -40.82
N PRO A 342 19.53 19.13 -40.24
CA PRO A 342 19.16 19.50 -38.88
C PRO A 342 17.68 19.87 -38.71
N THR A 343 16.93 20.02 -39.82
CA THR A 343 15.50 20.34 -39.77
C THR A 343 14.65 19.08 -39.72
N SER A 344 15.01 18.06 -40.50
CA SER A 344 14.27 16.79 -40.58
C SER A 344 14.88 15.68 -39.72
N ASN A 345 16.11 15.84 -39.24
CA ASN A 345 16.92 14.81 -38.58
C ASN A 345 17.02 13.51 -39.41
N THR A 346 17.14 13.68 -40.73
CA THR A 346 17.32 12.61 -41.70
C THR A 346 18.64 12.77 -42.45
N CYS A 347 19.23 11.66 -42.86
CA CYS A 347 20.47 11.68 -43.64
C CYS A 347 20.16 11.98 -45.11
N ALA A 348 20.81 13.02 -45.62
CA ALA A 348 20.71 13.50 -46.99
C ALA A 348 22.09 13.43 -47.67
N GLU A 349 22.15 13.42 -49.00
CA GLU A 349 23.45 13.57 -49.68
C GLU A 349 24.05 14.97 -49.47
N CYS A 350 23.20 15.98 -49.28
CA CYS A 350 23.58 17.37 -49.07
C CYS A 350 22.43 18.17 -48.42
N ASN A 351 22.78 19.25 -47.72
CA ASN A 351 21.84 20.32 -47.32
C ASN A 351 22.11 21.63 -48.08
N GLN A 352 23.35 21.80 -48.53
CA GLN A 352 23.85 22.97 -49.23
C GLN A 352 24.92 22.56 -50.25
N ASP A 353 25.20 23.43 -51.22
CA ASP A 353 26.11 23.12 -52.33
C ASP A 353 27.54 22.76 -51.88
N THR A 354 27.97 23.25 -50.71
CA THR A 354 29.29 22.95 -50.16
C THR A 354 29.44 21.53 -49.63
N ASP A 355 28.34 20.81 -49.44
CA ASP A 355 28.36 19.42 -48.98
C ASP A 355 28.59 18.44 -50.15
N CYS A 356 28.38 18.90 -51.38
CA CYS A 356 28.56 18.10 -52.58
C CYS A 356 29.99 18.15 -53.11
N ASP A 357 30.42 17.02 -53.69
CA ASP A 357 31.68 16.93 -54.45
C ASP A 357 31.75 17.95 -55.60
N ARG A 358 32.98 18.23 -56.04
CA ARG A 358 33.25 19.19 -57.11
C ARG A 358 32.44 18.89 -58.39
N GLY A 359 31.71 19.89 -58.87
CA GLY A 359 30.90 19.81 -60.10
C GLY A 359 29.44 19.40 -59.88
N LEU A 360 29.03 19.24 -58.62
CA LEU A 360 27.66 18.97 -58.20
C LEU A 360 27.14 20.14 -57.36
N ARG A 361 25.82 20.28 -57.31
CA ARG A 361 25.10 21.20 -56.42
C ARG A 361 24.04 20.43 -55.65
N CYS A 362 23.59 21.02 -54.55
CA CYS A 362 22.49 20.45 -53.79
C CYS A 362 21.14 20.83 -54.38
N SER A 363 20.32 19.82 -54.67
CA SER A 363 18.95 20.02 -55.16
C SER A 363 18.03 18.95 -54.56
N ASN A 364 17.03 19.37 -53.79
CA ASN A 364 16.11 18.48 -53.08
C ASN A 364 16.85 17.39 -52.27
N HIS A 365 17.88 17.77 -51.50
CA HIS A 365 18.68 16.86 -50.66
C HIS A 365 19.49 15.78 -51.41
N ALA A 366 19.66 15.95 -52.73
CA ALA A 366 20.49 15.11 -53.59
C ALA A 366 21.56 15.95 -54.31
N CYS A 367 22.77 15.39 -54.45
CA CYS A 367 23.83 16.03 -55.20
C CYS A 367 23.63 15.78 -56.70
N VAL A 368 23.23 16.83 -57.42
CA VAL A 368 22.95 16.77 -58.86
C VAL A 368 23.98 17.57 -59.65
N LEU A 369 24.19 17.23 -60.92
CA LEU A 369 25.07 17.98 -61.82
C LEU A 369 24.59 19.43 -61.96
N CYS A 370 25.53 20.37 -61.91
CA CYS A 370 25.22 21.78 -62.14
C CYS A 370 24.68 21.97 -63.57
N ASP A 371 23.48 22.56 -63.71
CA ASP A 371 22.83 22.82 -65.01
C ASP A 371 22.89 24.29 -65.46
N SER A 372 23.46 25.18 -64.63
CA SER A 372 23.57 26.62 -64.90
C SER A 372 24.87 27.22 -64.37
N ASN A 373 25.30 28.33 -64.96
CA ASN A 373 26.51 29.05 -64.55
C ASN A 373 26.40 29.62 -63.12
N ASP A 374 25.22 30.11 -62.73
CA ASP A 374 24.98 30.69 -61.40
C ASP A 374 25.00 29.61 -60.30
N ALA A 375 24.61 28.38 -60.63
CA ALA A 375 24.73 27.24 -59.72
C ALA A 375 26.18 26.73 -59.57
N CYS A 376 27.10 27.21 -60.42
CA CYS A 376 28.53 26.97 -60.29
C CYS A 376 29.23 28.13 -59.55
N ALA A 377 28.55 28.85 -58.62
CA ALA A 377 29.11 29.97 -57.85
C ALA A 377 29.17 29.65 -56.33
N GLY A 378 30.25 29.03 -55.87
CA GLY A 378 30.51 28.65 -54.46
C GLY A 378 31.79 27.82 -54.30
N ASN A 379 32.17 27.37 -53.09
CA ASN A 379 33.45 26.67 -52.80
C ASN A 379 33.70 25.33 -53.56
N SER A 380 32.81 24.93 -54.50
CA SER A 380 32.85 23.70 -55.30
C SER A 380 33.22 23.94 -56.79
N CYS A 381 34.01 24.96 -57.12
CA CYS A 381 34.25 25.33 -58.53
C CYS A 381 35.50 24.68 -59.15
N ASN A 382 35.31 23.75 -60.09
CA ASN A 382 36.17 23.72 -61.30
C ASN A 382 35.64 22.97 -62.53
N CYS A 383 34.50 22.28 -62.50
CA CYS A 383 33.94 21.64 -63.72
C CYS A 383 32.41 21.58 -63.68
N CYS A 384 31.72 22.44 -64.43
CA CYS A 384 30.37 22.11 -64.90
C CYS A 384 30.54 21.18 -66.14
N PRO A 385 29.82 20.06 -66.28
CA PRO A 385 29.84 19.27 -67.51
C PRO A 385 29.29 20.10 -68.69
N ASN A 386 29.79 19.87 -69.91
CA ASN A 386 29.40 20.54 -71.17
C ASN A 386 29.99 21.94 -71.47
N GLY A 387 31.09 22.34 -70.83
CA GLY A 387 31.89 23.49 -71.30
C GLY A 387 31.35 24.87 -70.92
N THR A 388 30.43 24.94 -69.95
CA THR A 388 30.01 26.17 -69.28
C THR A 388 31.12 26.67 -68.34
N GLN A 389 31.65 27.86 -68.61
CA GLN A 389 32.64 28.51 -67.75
C GLN A 389 31.93 29.13 -66.54
N CYS A 390 32.38 28.84 -65.32
CA CYS A 390 31.92 29.54 -64.13
C CYS A 390 32.17 31.04 -64.29
N ALA A 391 31.19 31.87 -63.91
CA ALA A 391 31.45 33.29 -63.77
C ALA A 391 32.50 33.48 -62.66
N ALA A 392 33.67 34.03 -63.00
CA ALA A 392 34.67 34.42 -62.02
C ALA A 392 34.01 35.33 -60.97
N PRO A 393 34.33 35.19 -59.67
CA PRO A 393 33.84 36.13 -58.68
C PRO A 393 34.36 37.51 -59.05
N THR A 394 33.45 38.45 -59.32
CA THR A 394 33.82 39.86 -59.47
C THR A 394 34.49 40.30 -58.17
N PRO A 395 35.70 40.86 -58.20
CA PRO A 395 36.34 41.39 -56.99
C PRO A 395 35.49 42.54 -56.45
N GLY A 396 34.97 42.39 -55.24
CA GLY A 396 34.32 43.44 -54.44
C GLY A 396 35.19 43.83 -53.28
#